data_AF-A0A0N4TDB7-F1
#
_entry.id   AF-A0A0N4TDB7-F1
#
_cell.length_a   1.000
_cell.length_b   1.000
_cell.length_c   1.000
_cell.angle_alpha   90.00
_cell.angle_beta   90.00
_cell.angle_gamma   90.00
#
_symmetry.space_group_name_H-M   'P 1'
#
loop_
_entity.id
_entity.type
_entity.pdbx_description
1 polymer ?
#
loop_
_entity_poly.entity_id
_entity_poly.type
_entity_poly.pdbx_seq_one_letter_code
_entity_poly.pdbx_strand_id
1 'polypeptide(L)'
;IIKAVRPDLSLRFRCTDPNAIYDYFYQCNAQNPSGEVAFTNMSFSFGWAKRPMLKRIINLPPEVPMTFIYGNKSWIDSSSGIVVQNERQNAYVDVQVINGAGHYVYVDQKDVFNNVLSDLFDKIDANEDIFLRKNVEKETDSE
;
A
#
# COMPACT_ATOMS: atom_id res chain seq x y z
N ILE A 1 -7.86 27.57 -3.94
CA ILE A 1 -8.30 26.96 -2.66
C ILE A 1 -7.22 26.06 -2.06
N ILE A 2 -6.79 24.97 -2.73
CA ILE A 2 -5.76 24.06 -2.18
C ILE A 2 -4.49 24.79 -1.77
N LYS A 3 -3.97 25.71 -2.59
CA LYS A 3 -2.80 26.52 -2.27
C LYS A 3 -2.93 27.34 -0.98
N ALA A 4 -4.13 27.82 -0.66
CA ALA A 4 -4.39 28.56 0.57
C ALA A 4 -4.50 27.65 1.80
N VAL A 5 -5.09 26.46 1.65
CA VAL A 5 -5.28 25.49 2.75
C VAL A 5 -4.02 24.68 3.02
N ARG A 6 -3.23 24.41 1.98
CA ARG A 6 -2.02 23.57 1.99
C ARG A 6 -0.84 24.26 1.30
N PRO A 7 -0.38 25.42 1.81
CA PRO A 7 0.78 26.12 1.27
C PRO A 7 2.08 25.30 1.40
N ASP A 8 2.12 24.36 2.34
CA ASP A 8 3.25 23.46 2.61
C ASP A 8 3.56 22.51 1.45
N LEU A 9 2.60 22.23 0.56
CA LEU A 9 2.79 21.26 -0.53
C LEU A 9 3.91 21.67 -1.48
N SER A 10 4.06 22.96 -1.77
CA SER A 10 5.16 23.47 -2.60
C SER A 10 6.55 23.18 -1.99
N LEU A 11 6.65 23.22 -0.65
CA LEU A 11 7.88 22.92 0.08
C LEU A 11 8.12 21.41 0.19
N ARG A 12 7.04 20.62 0.31
CA ARG A 12 7.10 19.16 0.41
C ARG A 12 7.48 18.51 -0.92
N PHE A 13 6.91 19.01 -2.01
CA PHE A 13 7.12 18.53 -3.37
C PHE A 13 7.97 19.54 -4.16
N ARG A 14 9.19 19.80 -3.68
CA ARG A 14 10.08 20.79 -4.31
C ARG A 14 10.35 20.39 -5.76
N CYS A 15 10.01 21.27 -6.66
CA CYS A 15 10.28 21.17 -8.08
C CYS A 15 10.61 22.57 -8.63
N THR A 16 11.01 22.64 -9.92
CA THR A 16 11.44 23.89 -10.55
C THR A 16 10.36 24.98 -10.51
N ASP A 17 9.09 24.60 -10.69
CA ASP A 17 7.94 25.50 -10.50
C ASP A 17 7.20 25.15 -9.20
N PRO A 18 7.25 25.99 -8.15
CA PRO A 18 6.53 25.76 -6.90
C PRO A 18 5.00 25.63 -7.06
N ASN A 19 4.43 26.07 -8.18
CA ASN A 19 3.00 25.95 -8.45
C ASN A 19 2.59 24.63 -9.10
N ALA A 20 3.54 23.88 -9.68
CA ALA A 20 3.25 22.68 -10.45
C ALA A 20 2.45 21.64 -9.66
N ILE A 21 2.71 21.50 -8.35
CA ILE A 21 1.95 20.58 -7.48
C ILE A 21 0.47 20.99 -7.33
N TYR A 22 0.18 22.29 -7.31
CA TYR A 22 -1.20 22.77 -7.20
C TYR A 22 -1.95 22.59 -8.52
N ASP A 23 -1.28 22.83 -9.63
CA ASP A 23 -1.85 22.61 -10.96
C ASP A 23 -2.08 21.11 -11.19
N TYR A 24 -1.14 20.26 -10.78
CA TYR A 24 -1.32 18.81 -10.78
C TYR A 24 -2.58 18.40 -9.99
N PHE A 25 -2.73 18.86 -8.74
CA PHE A 25 -3.91 18.56 -7.95
C PHE A 25 -5.20 19.08 -8.60
N TYR A 26 -5.18 20.26 -9.21
CA TYR A 26 -6.34 20.77 -9.93
C TYR A 26 -6.71 19.84 -11.09
N GLN A 27 -5.75 19.48 -11.93
CA GLN A 27 -6.00 18.61 -13.09
C GLN A 27 -6.50 17.22 -12.69
N CYS A 28 -6.00 16.66 -11.57
CA CYS A 28 -6.50 15.38 -11.04
C CYS A 28 -7.98 15.43 -10.62
N ASN A 29 -8.50 16.59 -10.23
CA ASN A 29 -9.86 16.74 -9.68
C ASN A 29 -10.77 17.63 -10.56
N ALA A 30 -10.30 18.10 -11.72
CA ALA A 30 -11.07 18.96 -12.63
C ALA A 30 -12.14 18.20 -13.42
N GLN A 31 -12.02 16.87 -13.50
CA GLN A 31 -12.94 15.98 -14.20
C GLN A 31 -14.11 15.55 -13.31
N ASN A 32 -14.99 14.70 -13.82
CA ASN A 32 -16.07 14.11 -13.03
C ASN A 32 -15.53 13.43 -11.76
N PRO A 33 -16.13 13.66 -10.58
CA PRO A 33 -15.56 13.30 -9.28
C PRO A 33 -15.73 11.81 -8.95
N SER A 34 -15.32 10.91 -9.85
CA SER A 34 -15.49 9.48 -9.69
C SER A 34 -14.70 8.96 -8.48
N GLY A 35 -13.51 9.52 -8.22
CA GLY A 35 -12.67 9.17 -7.09
C GLY A 35 -13.29 9.57 -5.74
N GLU A 36 -13.80 10.79 -5.63
CA GLU A 36 -14.44 11.31 -4.42
C GLU A 36 -15.75 10.58 -4.14
N VAL A 37 -16.54 10.27 -5.18
CA VAL A 37 -17.76 9.46 -5.06
C VAL A 37 -17.40 8.04 -4.61
N ALA A 38 -16.39 7.41 -5.21
CA ALA A 38 -15.94 6.08 -4.81
C ALA A 38 -15.44 6.08 -3.35
N PHE A 39 -14.59 7.03 -2.97
CA PHE A 39 -14.08 7.17 -1.61
C PHE A 39 -15.19 7.40 -0.60
N THR A 40 -16.16 8.27 -0.91
CA THR A 40 -17.32 8.54 -0.06
C THR A 40 -18.19 7.28 0.12
N ASN A 41 -18.34 6.48 -0.94
CA ASN A 41 -19.10 5.23 -0.87
C ASN A 41 -18.38 4.11 -0.09
N MET A 42 -17.05 4.09 -0.12
CA MET A 42 -16.21 3.14 0.60
C MET A 42 -15.96 3.52 2.05
N SER A 43 -16.10 4.81 2.38
CA SER A 43 -15.87 5.36 3.70
C SER A 43 -17.19 5.59 4.47
N PHE A 44 -17.08 5.65 5.79
CA PHE A 44 -18.13 5.95 6.74
C PHE A 44 -17.63 7.05 7.66
N SER A 45 -18.40 8.13 7.78
CA SER A 45 -18.05 9.29 8.60
C SER A 45 -16.61 9.77 8.34
N PHE A 46 -15.84 10.10 9.37
CA PHE A 46 -14.45 10.62 9.38
C PHE A 46 -13.37 9.71 8.73
N GLY A 47 -13.64 9.04 7.61
CA GLY A 47 -12.67 8.25 6.85
C GLY A 47 -12.56 6.78 7.25
N TRP A 48 -13.50 6.24 8.05
CA TRP A 48 -13.49 4.82 8.39
C TRP A 48 -13.99 3.95 7.27
N ALA A 49 -13.37 2.80 7.04
CA ALA A 49 -13.84 1.87 6.02
C ALA A 49 -15.26 1.38 6.37
N LYS A 50 -16.22 1.65 5.47
CA LYS A 50 -17.62 1.19 5.61
C LYS A 50 -17.72 -0.34 5.64
N ARG A 51 -16.83 -1.01 4.90
CA ARG A 51 -16.68 -2.47 4.88
C ARG A 51 -15.18 -2.81 4.98
N PRO A 52 -14.64 -2.93 6.21
CA PRO A 52 -13.21 -3.15 6.44
C PRO A 52 -12.68 -4.39 5.71
N MET A 53 -11.53 -4.25 5.04
CA MET A 53 -10.87 -5.35 4.32
C MET A 53 -10.47 -6.49 5.24
N LEU A 54 -10.04 -6.19 6.46
CA LEU A 54 -9.53 -7.18 7.43
C LEU A 54 -10.50 -8.36 7.62
N LYS A 55 -11.81 -8.10 7.68
CA LYS A 55 -12.84 -9.13 7.89
C LYS A 55 -13.04 -10.09 6.71
N ARG A 56 -12.47 -9.80 5.54
CA ARG A 56 -12.72 -10.54 4.29
C ARG A 56 -11.46 -10.91 3.54
N ILE A 57 -10.31 -10.39 3.95
CA ILE A 57 -9.02 -10.63 3.30
C ILE A 57 -8.57 -12.10 3.45
N ILE A 58 -9.01 -12.78 4.50
CA ILE A 58 -8.80 -14.23 4.69
C ILE A 58 -9.46 -15.07 3.60
N ASN A 59 -10.50 -14.57 2.93
CA ASN A 59 -11.22 -15.29 1.89
C ASN A 59 -10.52 -15.18 0.51
N LEU A 60 -9.47 -14.37 0.38
CA LEU A 60 -8.68 -14.35 -0.84
C LEU A 60 -7.96 -15.70 -1.01
N PRO A 61 -7.82 -16.22 -2.24
CA PRO A 61 -7.09 -17.45 -2.50
C PRO A 61 -5.66 -17.38 -1.90
N PRO A 62 -5.13 -18.45 -1.31
CA PRO A 62 -3.77 -18.47 -0.76
C PRO A 62 -2.67 -18.17 -1.77
N GLU A 63 -2.96 -18.40 -3.05
CA GLU A 63 -2.06 -18.16 -4.20
C GLU A 63 -1.90 -16.67 -4.52
N VAL A 64 -2.64 -15.79 -3.86
CA VAL A 64 -2.48 -14.34 -3.98
C VAL A 64 -1.51 -13.86 -2.89
N PRO A 65 -0.22 -13.66 -3.21
CA PRO A 65 0.76 -13.10 -2.28
C PRO A 65 0.42 -11.64 -1.99
N MET A 66 0.74 -11.18 -0.78
CA MET A 66 0.55 -9.78 -0.39
C MET A 66 1.78 -9.23 0.30
N THR A 67 2.14 -8.00 -0.07
CA THR A 67 3.15 -7.22 0.63
C THR A 67 2.53 -5.90 1.05
N PHE A 68 2.56 -5.61 2.35
CA PHE A 68 2.14 -4.33 2.88
C PHE A 68 3.37 -3.45 3.11
N ILE A 69 3.33 -2.20 2.65
CA ILE A 69 4.42 -1.23 2.85
C ILE A 69 3.86 -0.05 3.64
N TYR A 70 4.40 0.15 4.85
CA TYR A 70 4.00 1.20 5.77
C TYR A 70 5.14 2.20 6.00
N GLY A 71 4.80 3.43 6.35
CA GLY A 71 5.76 4.41 6.89
C GLY A 71 5.60 4.52 8.40
N ASN A 72 6.71 4.49 9.15
CA ASN A 72 6.64 4.46 10.62
C ASN A 72 6.11 5.75 11.29
N LYS A 73 6.04 6.86 10.56
CA LYS A 73 5.48 8.14 11.03
C LYS A 73 4.04 8.38 10.56
N SER A 74 3.41 7.38 9.96
CA SER A 74 2.01 7.44 9.54
C SER A 74 1.07 7.35 10.75
N TRP A 75 -0.08 8.03 10.68
CA TRP A 75 -1.19 7.78 11.61
C TRP A 75 -1.78 6.38 11.38
N ILE A 76 -1.80 5.90 10.14
CA ILE A 76 -2.19 4.53 9.83
C ILE A 76 -0.98 3.62 10.06
N ASP A 77 -0.99 2.87 11.15
CA ASP A 77 0.09 1.98 11.57
C ASP A 77 0.07 0.62 10.83
N SER A 78 1.11 -0.19 11.07
CA SER A 78 1.25 -1.52 10.47
C SER A 78 0.45 -2.62 11.17
N SER A 79 -0.31 -2.31 12.23
CA SER A 79 -0.99 -3.31 13.06
C SER A 79 -1.92 -4.18 12.23
N SER A 80 -2.67 -3.57 11.31
CA SER A 80 -3.57 -4.27 10.39
C SER A 80 -2.83 -5.28 9.50
N GLY A 81 -1.67 -4.91 8.94
CA GLY A 81 -0.85 -5.82 8.13
C GLY A 81 -0.34 -7.02 8.92
N ILE A 82 0.07 -6.80 10.19
CA ILE A 82 0.49 -7.89 11.09
C ILE A 82 -0.68 -8.83 11.41
N VAL A 83 -1.90 -8.30 11.63
CA VAL A 83 -3.08 -9.16 11.79
C VAL A 83 -3.32 -10.00 10.54
N VAL A 84 -3.22 -9.40 9.34
CA VAL A 84 -3.37 -10.15 8.08
C VAL A 84 -2.31 -11.24 7.94
N GLN A 85 -1.05 -10.94 8.28
CA GLN A 85 0.04 -11.91 8.26
C GLN A 85 -0.24 -13.10 9.18
N ASN A 86 -0.79 -12.84 10.37
CA ASN A 86 -1.16 -13.89 11.32
C ASN A 86 -2.41 -14.68 10.93
N GLU A 87 -3.37 -14.07 10.23
CA GLU A 87 -4.61 -14.73 9.80
C GLU A 87 -4.44 -15.54 8.51
N ARG A 88 -3.50 -15.16 7.64
CA ARG A 88 -3.22 -15.84 6.36
C ARG A 88 -1.95 -16.69 6.40
N GLN A 89 -1.80 -17.54 7.41
CA GLN A 89 -0.60 -18.37 7.62
C GLN A 89 -0.29 -19.33 6.46
N ASN A 90 -1.29 -19.66 5.64
CA ASN A 90 -1.16 -20.54 4.48
C ASN A 90 -0.82 -19.78 3.19
N ALA A 91 -0.58 -18.48 3.25
CA ALA A 91 -0.28 -17.63 2.10
C ALA A 91 0.93 -16.74 2.40
N TYR A 92 1.60 -16.27 1.35
CA TYR A 92 2.67 -15.29 1.53
C TYR A 92 2.09 -13.94 1.93
N VAL A 93 2.49 -13.45 3.10
CA VAL A 93 2.21 -12.10 3.55
C VAL A 93 3.47 -11.48 4.14
N ASP A 94 3.95 -10.41 3.53
CA ASP A 94 5.08 -9.63 4.02
C ASP A 94 4.62 -8.24 4.50
N VAL A 95 5.28 -7.72 5.53
CA VAL A 95 4.97 -6.43 6.15
C VAL A 95 6.26 -5.63 6.28
N GLN A 96 6.42 -4.67 5.39
CA GLN A 96 7.57 -3.77 5.33
C GLN A 96 7.24 -2.44 6.01
N VAL A 97 8.12 -1.98 6.90
CA VAL A 97 7.98 -0.69 7.59
C VAL A 97 9.19 0.18 7.30
N ILE A 98 8.97 1.27 6.56
CA ILE A 98 9.99 2.21 6.15
C ILE A 98 10.14 3.32 7.20
N ASN A 99 11.34 3.41 7.77
CA ASN A 99 11.68 4.41 8.76
C ASN A 99 11.82 5.82 8.15
N GLY A 100 11.29 6.81 8.84
CA GLY A 100 11.33 8.21 8.42
C GLY A 100 10.24 8.61 7.43
N ALA A 101 9.41 7.67 6.97
CA ALA A 101 8.29 7.92 6.07
C ALA A 101 6.95 8.07 6.82
N GLY A 102 6.10 8.97 6.34
CA GLY A 102 4.69 9.06 6.73
C GLY A 102 3.79 8.17 5.86
N HIS A 103 2.54 8.58 5.68
CA HIS A 103 1.54 7.82 4.90
C HIS A 103 1.90 7.69 3.41
N TYR A 104 2.54 8.72 2.83
CA TYR A 104 2.97 8.71 1.43
C TYR A 104 4.43 8.23 1.35
N VAL A 105 4.62 6.93 1.56
CA VAL A 105 5.96 6.33 1.69
C VAL A 105 6.84 6.59 0.46
N TYR A 106 6.25 6.49 -0.72
CA TYR A 106 6.88 6.76 -2.02
C TYR A 106 7.28 8.24 -2.22
N VAL A 107 6.74 9.16 -1.42
CA VAL A 107 7.13 10.58 -1.43
C VAL A 107 8.21 10.83 -0.40
N ASP A 108 8.00 10.37 0.83
CA ASP A 108 8.84 10.73 1.97
C ASP A 108 10.19 10.01 1.95
N GLN A 109 10.24 8.77 1.44
CA GLN A 109 11.46 7.95 1.35
C GLN A 109 11.53 7.20 0.01
N LYS A 110 11.52 7.95 -1.10
CA LYS A 110 11.46 7.39 -2.46
C LYS A 110 12.54 6.33 -2.75
N ASP A 111 13.77 6.54 -2.30
CA ASP A 111 14.90 5.65 -2.64
C ASP A 111 14.76 4.32 -1.88
N VAL A 112 14.39 4.37 -0.60
CA VAL A 112 14.13 3.18 0.21
C VAL A 112 12.90 2.43 -0.30
N PHE A 113 11.83 3.16 -0.64
CA PHE A 113 10.62 2.58 -1.21
C PHE A 113 10.90 1.86 -2.54
N ASN A 114 11.67 2.48 -3.42
CA ASN A 114 12.04 1.88 -4.70
C ASN A 114 12.91 0.63 -4.51
N ASN A 115 13.86 0.63 -3.56
CA ASN A 115 14.65 -0.56 -3.26
C ASN A 115 13.76 -1.70 -2.75
N VAL A 116 12.80 -1.42 -1.87
CA VAL A 116 11.83 -2.43 -1.40
C VAL A 116 11.01 -2.99 -2.56
N LEU A 117 10.62 -2.16 -3.54
CA LEU A 117 9.93 -2.64 -4.74
C LEU A 117 10.84 -3.49 -5.64
N SER A 118 12.10 -3.10 -5.83
CA SER A 118 13.07 -3.90 -6.58
C SER A 118 13.28 -5.27 -5.94
N ASP A 119 13.53 -5.31 -4.62
CA ASP A 119 13.67 -6.56 -3.88
C ASP A 119 12.40 -7.43 -3.96
N LEU A 120 11.23 -6.80 -3.95
CA LEU A 120 9.95 -7.51 -4.13
C LEU A 120 9.83 -8.10 -5.55
N PHE A 121 10.19 -7.34 -6.59
CA PHE A 121 10.15 -7.85 -7.96
C PHE A 121 11.13 -8.98 -8.18
N ASP A 122 12.35 -8.88 -7.63
CA ASP A 122 13.34 -9.96 -7.70
C ASP A 122 12.81 -11.24 -7.03
N LYS A 123 12.11 -11.12 -5.88
CA LYS A 123 11.45 -12.27 -5.22
C LYS A 123 10.34 -12.87 -6.07
N ILE A 124 9.52 -12.04 -6.71
CA ILE A 124 8.44 -12.49 -7.59
C ILE A 124 9.02 -13.25 -8.78
N ASP A 125 10.06 -12.70 -9.43
CA ASP A 125 10.73 -13.34 -10.57
C ASP A 125 11.38 -14.68 -10.17
N ALA A 126 11.89 -14.77 -8.94
CA ALA A 126 12.41 -16.01 -8.36
C ALA A 126 11.32 -16.97 -7.83
N ASN A 127 10.03 -16.61 -7.89
CA ASN A 127 8.89 -17.33 -7.30
C ASN A 127 9.05 -17.60 -5.79
N GLU A 128 9.74 -16.71 -5.07
CA GLU A 128 9.95 -16.82 -3.62
C GLU A 128 8.77 -16.29 -2.80
N ASP A 129 7.81 -15.65 -3.45
CA ASP A 129 6.54 -15.16 -2.88
C ASP A 129 5.41 -16.20 -2.96
N ILE A 130 5.67 -17.40 -3.48
CA ILE A 130 4.68 -18.49 -3.58
C ILE A 130 4.91 -19.50 -2.44
N PHE A 131 4.04 -19.44 -1.42
CA PHE A 131 4.19 -20.23 -0.19
C PHE A 131 3.94 -21.74 -0.37
N LEU A 132 3.35 -22.20 -1.49
CA LEU A 132 2.72 -23.53 -1.56
C LEU A 132 3.21 -24.50 -2.64
N ARG A 133 4.19 -24.16 -3.49
CA ARG A 133 4.70 -25.17 -4.47
C ARG A 133 5.66 -26.21 -3.88
N LYS A 134 6.31 -25.96 -2.74
CA LYS A 134 7.34 -26.88 -2.21
C LYS A 134 6.83 -28.03 -1.34
N ASN A 135 5.60 -27.95 -0.81
CA ASN A 135 5.07 -28.98 0.10
C ASN A 135 4.16 -29.99 -0.59
N VAL A 136 3.57 -29.65 -1.74
CA VAL A 136 2.67 -30.57 -2.48
C VAL A 136 3.46 -31.56 -3.36
N GLU A 137 4.60 -31.15 -3.92
CA GLU A 137 5.45 -32.05 -4.72
C GLU A 137 6.23 -33.05 -3.85
N LYS A 138 6.39 -32.82 -2.55
CA LYS A 138 7.10 -33.75 -1.66
C LYS A 138 6.25 -34.88 -1.09
N GLU A 139 4.92 -34.76 -1.12
CA GLU A 139 4.01 -35.83 -0.66
C GLU A 139 3.60 -36.79 -1.78
N THR A 140 3.84 -36.46 -3.04
CA THR A 140 3.42 -37.27 -4.21
C THR A 140 4.48 -38.23 -4.73
N ASP A 141 5.72 -38.15 -4.24
CA ASP A 141 6.84 -39.02 -4.64
C ASP A 141 7.19 -40.10 -3.59
N SER A 142 6.31 -40.35 -2.60
CA SER A 142 6.54 -41.32 -1.51
C SER A 142 5.51 -42.45 -1.40
N GLU A 143 4.82 -42.82 -2.49
CA GLU A 143 4.04 -44.07 -2.59
C GLU A 143 4.70 -45.11 -3.50
#